data_AF-D9UUH4-F1
#
_entry.id   AF-D9UUH4-F1
#
_cell.length_a   1.000
_cell.length_b   1.000
_cell.length_c   1.000
_cell.angle_alpha   90.00
_cell.angle_beta   90.00
_cell.angle_gamma   90.00
#
_symmetry.space_group_name_H-M   'P 1'
#
loop_
_entity.id
_entity.type
_entity.pdbx_description
1 polymer ?
#
loop_
_entity_poly.entity_id
_entity_poly.type
_entity_poly.pdbx_seq_one_letter_code
_entity_poly.pdbx_strand_id
1 'polypeptide(L)'
;MGVREELGKDLARSTAAASKTVTVQVVDVTDTGAVNVDYGGALLLDVPCTDAYRNRQAGDWVAMRPGTQPVVMWRLGDDPKDVDEDRIREIADDVAHDVQVVRAVSWGTGEPSGSGWQAVTAMFMRKTSQGKVELYARVDAPSDTPPDEPAGHAPKAVKVAPNDSGSWRGGRPDDYASTPTQGDWTGGGNRRGAWFYGSKIAAACAGKTVAKMTVAFTRRRGTGVNAKRPMHLYLHDYTSAPGGQLSLGSGPEELLSLSVGAKGSATLPASWRNALASGSARGLAIYANGRTDYAAFTGGTITITFSA
;
A
#
# COMPACT_ATOMS: atom_id res chain seq x y z
N MET A 1 -19.69 -33.11 15.92
CA MET A 1 -18.86 -33.29 14.72
C MET A 1 -18.89 -31.97 13.97
N GLY A 2 -17.72 -31.41 13.67
CA GLY A 2 -17.64 -30.11 13.00
C GLY A 2 -17.91 -30.24 11.50
N VAL A 3 -18.42 -29.19 10.86
CA VAL A 3 -18.65 -29.11 9.40
C VAL A 3 -17.39 -29.53 8.59
N ARG A 4 -16.19 -29.35 9.17
CA ARG A 4 -14.91 -29.79 8.59
C ARG A 4 -14.72 -31.31 8.56
N GLU A 5 -15.20 -32.03 9.57
CA GLU A 5 -15.09 -33.50 9.64
C GLU A 5 -16.11 -34.18 8.73
N GLU A 6 -17.29 -33.58 8.59
CA GLU A 6 -18.35 -34.09 7.74
C GLU A 6 -18.00 -33.92 6.26
N LEU A 7 -17.50 -32.74 5.88
CA LEU A 7 -16.96 -32.49 4.54
C LEU A 7 -15.75 -33.39 4.21
N GLY A 8 -14.87 -33.62 5.19
CA GLY A 8 -13.72 -34.52 5.02
C GLY A 8 -14.14 -35.97 4.78
N LYS A 9 -15.22 -36.43 5.41
CA LYS A 9 -15.77 -37.78 5.21
C LYS A 9 -16.50 -37.92 3.87
N ASP A 10 -17.21 -36.88 3.43
CA ASP A 10 -17.91 -36.91 2.15
C ASP A 10 -16.94 -36.87 0.96
N LEU A 11 -15.83 -36.12 1.07
CA LEU A 11 -14.75 -36.13 0.07
C LEU A 11 -14.02 -37.49 -0.01
N ALA A 12 -13.88 -38.19 1.12
CA ALA A 12 -13.21 -39.50 1.16
C ALA A 12 -14.07 -40.63 0.55
N ARG A 13 -15.40 -40.50 0.52
CA ARG A 13 -16.31 -41.49 -0.08
C ARG A 13 -16.36 -41.44 -1.61
N SER A 14 -15.83 -40.39 -2.22
CA SER A 14 -15.71 -40.23 -3.67
C SER A 14 -14.51 -41.05 -4.22
N THR A 15 -14.64 -42.37 -4.32
CA THR A 15 -13.59 -43.24 -4.89
C THR A 15 -13.59 -43.21 -6.42
N ALA A 16 -12.56 -42.55 -6.97
CA ALA A 16 -11.88 -42.79 -8.27
C ALA A 16 -11.61 -41.47 -9.01
N ALA A 17 -10.44 -40.88 -8.80
CA ALA A 17 -9.82 -39.99 -9.78
C ALA A 17 -8.35 -39.77 -9.42
N ALA A 18 -7.48 -39.72 -10.44
CA ALA A 18 -6.19 -39.06 -10.40
C ALA A 18 -6.26 -37.74 -9.62
N SER A 19 -5.12 -37.24 -9.15
CA SER A 19 -4.96 -35.90 -8.54
C SER A 19 -5.64 -34.80 -9.38
N LYS A 20 -6.96 -34.64 -9.23
CA LYS A 20 -7.78 -33.74 -10.03
C LYS A 20 -7.57 -32.37 -9.43
N THR A 21 -6.78 -31.56 -10.14
CA THR A 21 -6.78 -30.13 -9.89
C THR A 21 -8.15 -29.58 -10.21
N VAL A 22 -8.59 -28.62 -9.40
CA VAL A 22 -9.83 -27.87 -9.58
C VAL A 22 -9.46 -26.42 -9.84
N THR A 23 -10.25 -25.77 -10.69
CA THR A 23 -10.12 -24.33 -10.93
C THR A 23 -10.88 -23.58 -9.86
N VAL A 24 -10.21 -22.65 -9.18
CA VAL A 24 -10.79 -21.79 -8.14
C VAL A 24 -10.37 -20.34 -8.38
N GLN A 25 -11.18 -19.41 -7.88
CA GLN A 25 -10.83 -18.00 -7.91
C GLN A 25 -10.18 -17.59 -6.59
N VAL A 26 -9.06 -16.85 -6.67
CA VAL A 26 -8.44 -16.21 -5.52
C VAL A 26 -9.30 -15.04 -5.09
N VAL A 27 -9.79 -15.10 -3.85
CA VAL A 27 -10.66 -14.09 -3.25
C VAL A 27 -9.83 -12.94 -2.68
N ASP A 28 -8.75 -13.27 -1.97
CA ASP A 28 -7.80 -12.31 -1.39
C ASP A 28 -6.42 -12.97 -1.18
N VAL A 29 -5.39 -12.14 -1.08
CA VAL A 29 -4.04 -12.54 -0.65
C VAL A 29 -3.87 -12.24 0.83
N THR A 30 -3.31 -13.17 1.59
CA THR A 30 -3.16 -13.04 3.03
C THR A 30 -1.81 -12.42 3.42
N ASP A 31 -1.73 -11.94 4.65
CA ASP A 31 -0.52 -11.41 5.27
C ASP A 31 0.67 -12.39 5.28
N THR A 32 0.40 -13.69 5.39
CA THR A 32 1.41 -14.77 5.33
C THR A 32 1.89 -15.10 3.92
N GLY A 33 1.28 -14.49 2.90
CA GLY A 33 1.56 -14.80 1.49
C GLY A 33 0.74 -15.98 0.94
N ALA A 34 -0.08 -16.64 1.74
CA ALA A 34 -1.09 -17.59 1.27
C ALA A 34 -2.27 -16.85 0.58
N VAL A 35 -3.26 -17.61 0.10
CA VAL A 35 -4.47 -17.04 -0.51
C VAL A 35 -5.74 -17.59 0.10
N ASN A 36 -6.78 -16.76 0.15
CA ASN A 36 -8.14 -17.21 0.38
C ASN A 36 -8.79 -17.48 -0.98
N VAL A 37 -9.48 -18.60 -1.16
CA VAL A 37 -10.09 -18.97 -2.46
C VAL A 37 -11.58 -19.28 -2.32
N ASP A 38 -12.33 -19.07 -3.39
CA ASP A 38 -13.71 -19.53 -3.53
C ASP A 38 -13.70 -20.91 -4.20
N TYR A 39 -14.12 -21.91 -3.43
CA TYR A 39 -14.28 -23.28 -3.89
C TYR A 39 -15.77 -23.64 -3.91
N GLY A 40 -16.42 -23.38 -5.04
CA GLY A 40 -17.84 -23.73 -5.23
C GLY A 40 -18.79 -23.03 -4.26
N GLY A 41 -18.52 -21.77 -3.91
CA GLY A 41 -19.28 -20.97 -2.95
C GLY A 41 -18.76 -21.06 -1.52
N ALA A 42 -17.82 -21.97 -1.23
CA ALA A 42 -17.17 -22.09 0.06
C ALA A 42 -15.85 -21.33 0.08
N LEU A 43 -15.70 -20.40 1.02
CA LEU A 43 -14.45 -19.68 1.24
C LEU A 43 -13.45 -20.57 2.00
N LEU A 44 -12.38 -20.99 1.32
CA LEU A 44 -11.24 -21.64 1.95
C LEU A 44 -10.20 -20.56 2.32
N LEU A 45 -9.71 -20.62 3.56
CA LEU A 45 -8.79 -19.62 4.11
C LEU A 45 -7.36 -20.13 4.13
N ASP A 46 -6.42 -19.20 3.99
CA ASP A 46 -4.98 -19.44 4.16
C ASP A 46 -4.47 -20.66 3.38
N VAL A 47 -4.95 -20.83 2.14
CA VAL A 47 -4.55 -21.92 1.26
C VAL A 47 -3.11 -21.67 0.82
N PRO A 48 -2.15 -22.55 1.18
CA PRO A 48 -0.76 -22.39 0.80
C PRO A 48 -0.60 -22.46 -0.72
N CYS A 49 0.38 -21.72 -1.22
CA CYS A 49 0.74 -21.69 -2.64
C CYS A 49 2.12 -22.26 -2.83
N THR A 50 2.33 -22.99 -3.92
CA THR A 50 3.67 -23.32 -4.39
C THR A 50 4.40 -22.07 -4.91
N ASP A 51 5.72 -22.19 -5.12
CA ASP A 51 6.55 -21.12 -5.70
C ASP A 51 6.25 -20.82 -7.18
N ALA A 52 5.46 -21.68 -7.84
CA ALA A 52 5.03 -21.49 -9.21
C ALA A 52 3.92 -20.43 -9.32
N TYR A 53 3.17 -20.15 -8.23
CA TYR A 53 2.20 -19.06 -8.21
C TYR A 53 2.81 -17.80 -7.58
N ARG A 54 3.48 -17.00 -8.40
CA ARG A 54 4.10 -15.71 -8.05
C ARG A 54 3.12 -14.54 -8.30
N ASN A 55 3.46 -13.36 -7.77
CA ASN A 55 2.69 -12.12 -7.98
C ASN A 55 1.18 -12.28 -7.72
N ARG A 56 0.86 -12.96 -6.62
CA ARG A 56 -0.50 -13.37 -6.25
C ARG A 56 -1.41 -12.15 -6.15
N GLN A 57 -2.60 -12.22 -6.75
CA GLN A 57 -3.59 -11.15 -6.72
C GLN A 57 -5.01 -11.68 -6.52
N ALA A 58 -5.86 -10.86 -5.91
CA ALA A 58 -7.30 -11.13 -5.84
C ALA A 58 -7.90 -11.09 -7.26
N GLY A 59 -8.80 -12.01 -7.55
CA GLY A 59 -9.43 -12.19 -8.86
C GLY A 59 -8.75 -13.21 -9.77
N ASP A 60 -7.52 -13.63 -9.46
CA ASP A 60 -6.79 -14.64 -10.23
C ASP A 60 -7.54 -15.97 -10.24
N TRP A 61 -7.61 -16.61 -11.41
CA TRP A 61 -8.02 -18.01 -11.51
C TRP A 61 -6.79 -18.90 -11.33
N VAL A 62 -6.88 -19.93 -10.49
CA VAL A 62 -5.75 -20.79 -10.16
C VAL A 62 -6.14 -22.27 -10.16
N ALA A 63 -5.16 -23.13 -10.44
CA ALA A 63 -5.32 -24.57 -10.27
C ALA A 63 -4.99 -24.92 -8.82
N MET A 64 -5.95 -25.51 -8.11
CA MET A 64 -5.80 -25.97 -6.74
C MET A 64 -5.93 -27.48 -6.68
N ARG A 65 -5.09 -28.14 -5.89
CA ARG A 65 -5.29 -29.56 -5.55
C ARG A 65 -6.19 -29.63 -4.30
N PRO A 66 -7.41 -30.19 -4.40
CA PRO A 66 -8.27 -30.37 -3.24
C PRO A 66 -7.72 -31.50 -2.35
N GLY A 67 -8.03 -31.44 -1.06
CA GLY A 67 -7.59 -32.44 -0.09
C GLY A 67 -7.75 -31.93 1.34
N THR A 68 -7.30 -32.73 2.32
CA THR A 68 -7.26 -32.33 3.74
C THR A 68 -6.39 -31.10 3.98
N GLN A 69 -5.37 -30.92 3.14
CA GLN A 69 -4.59 -29.69 3.01
C GLN A 69 -4.64 -29.24 1.55
N PRO A 70 -5.58 -28.35 1.19
CA PRO A 70 -5.64 -27.81 -0.17
C PRO A 70 -4.36 -27.01 -0.45
N VAL A 71 -3.87 -27.07 -1.69
CA VAL A 71 -2.68 -26.33 -2.11
C VAL A 71 -2.94 -25.72 -3.49
N VAL A 72 -2.66 -24.42 -3.63
CA VAL A 72 -2.65 -23.75 -4.93
C VAL A 72 -1.35 -24.07 -5.66
N MET A 73 -1.49 -24.56 -6.88
CA MET A 73 -0.38 -25.11 -7.64
C MET A 73 0.19 -24.11 -8.65
N TRP A 74 -0.65 -23.42 -9.43
CA TRP A 74 -0.22 -22.38 -10.40
C TRP A 74 -1.40 -21.49 -10.81
N ARG A 75 -1.10 -20.31 -11.37
CA ARG A 75 -2.09 -19.40 -11.97
C ARG A 75 -2.58 -19.95 -13.32
N LEU A 76 -3.86 -19.80 -13.59
CA LEU A 76 -4.49 -20.07 -14.88
C LEU A 76 -4.75 -18.72 -15.58
N GLY A 77 -4.36 -18.64 -16.86
CA GLY A 77 -4.48 -17.42 -17.67
C GLY A 77 -3.13 -16.74 -17.92
N ASP A 78 -3.17 -15.54 -18.46
CA ASP A 78 -1.98 -14.78 -18.84
C ASP A 78 -1.02 -14.64 -17.66
N ASP A 79 0.26 -14.92 -17.93
CA ASP A 79 1.35 -14.68 -16.99
C ASP A 79 1.34 -13.19 -16.61
N PRO A 80 1.34 -12.80 -15.32
CA PRO A 80 1.49 -11.40 -14.95
C PRO A 80 2.78 -10.90 -15.59
N LYS A 81 2.64 -10.11 -16.67
CA LYS A 81 3.72 -9.52 -17.45
C LYS A 81 4.96 -9.36 -16.58
N ASP A 82 5.91 -10.26 -16.78
CA ASP A 82 7.13 -10.26 -16.00
C ASP A 82 7.76 -8.87 -16.15
N VAL A 83 8.06 -8.29 -15.00
CA VAL A 83 8.57 -6.94 -14.82
C VAL A 83 7.59 -5.85 -15.25
N ASP A 84 6.90 -5.31 -14.24
CA ASP A 84 6.13 -4.07 -14.30
C ASP A 84 6.87 -3.04 -15.17
N GLU A 85 6.34 -2.77 -16.35
CA GLU A 85 6.93 -1.81 -17.31
C GLU A 85 7.13 -0.46 -16.62
N ASP A 86 6.30 -0.15 -15.63
CA ASP A 86 6.43 1.04 -14.79
C ASP A 86 7.62 0.92 -13.81
N ARG A 87 7.96 -0.28 -13.33
CA ARG A 87 9.18 -0.52 -12.54
C ARG A 87 10.43 -0.54 -13.41
N ILE A 88 10.38 -1.08 -14.62
CA ILE A 88 11.48 -0.94 -15.60
C ILE A 88 11.65 0.53 -15.95
N ARG A 89 10.58 1.27 -16.19
CA ARG A 89 10.64 2.73 -16.42
C ARG A 89 11.15 3.47 -15.20
N GLU A 90 10.74 3.11 -13.99
CA GLU A 90 11.22 3.74 -12.75
C GLU A 90 12.71 3.47 -12.54
N ILE A 91 13.18 2.23 -12.77
CA ILE A 91 14.60 1.88 -12.71
C ILE A 91 15.36 2.51 -13.88
N ALA A 92 14.80 2.56 -15.08
CA ALA A 92 15.42 3.18 -16.24
C ALA A 92 15.48 4.70 -16.09
N ASP A 93 14.49 5.34 -15.46
CA ASP A 93 14.53 6.74 -15.06
C ASP A 93 15.57 6.93 -13.96
N ASP A 94 15.57 6.14 -12.87
CA ASP A 94 16.59 6.24 -11.83
C ASP A 94 18.01 6.07 -12.39
N VAL A 95 18.22 5.12 -13.32
CA VAL A 95 19.52 4.87 -13.98
C VAL A 95 19.86 5.95 -15.01
N ALA A 96 18.89 6.40 -15.83
CA ALA A 96 19.10 7.48 -16.80
C ALA A 96 19.41 8.82 -16.11
N HIS A 97 18.95 9.02 -14.87
CA HIS A 97 19.20 10.23 -14.09
C HIS A 97 20.40 10.11 -13.13
N ASP A 98 20.83 8.90 -12.76
CA ASP A 98 22.16 8.65 -12.16
C ASP A 98 23.30 8.77 -13.20
N VAL A 99 22.98 8.67 -14.49
CA VAL A 99 23.86 9.12 -15.58
C VAL A 99 23.81 10.65 -15.63
N GLN A 100 24.60 11.27 -14.74
CA GLN A 100 24.82 12.70 -14.64
C GLN A 100 25.00 13.37 -16.03
N VAL A 101 24.42 14.56 -16.17
CA VAL A 101 24.60 15.50 -17.30
C VAL A 101 26.09 15.82 -17.58
N VAL A 102 26.99 15.46 -16.67
CA VAL A 102 28.44 15.48 -16.87
C VAL A 102 28.97 14.04 -16.92
N ARG A 103 29.11 13.49 -18.14
CA ARG A 103 29.64 12.13 -18.38
C ARG A 103 31.11 11.99 -18.00
N ALA A 104 31.87 13.09 -18.02
CA ALA A 104 33.26 13.19 -17.58
C ALA A 104 33.64 14.66 -17.35
N VAL A 105 34.46 14.94 -16.34
CA VAL A 105 35.20 16.21 -16.20
C VAL A 105 36.66 15.90 -16.47
N SER A 106 37.26 16.54 -17.47
CA SER A 106 38.70 16.53 -17.71
C SER A 106 39.27 17.94 -17.50
N TRP A 107 40.54 18.03 -17.15
CA TRP A 107 41.26 19.30 -16.99
C TRP A 107 42.66 19.18 -17.59
N GLY A 108 43.17 20.31 -18.07
CA GLY A 108 44.49 20.42 -18.69
C GLY A 108 44.90 21.88 -18.80
N THR A 109 46.15 22.12 -19.18
CA THR A 109 46.71 23.48 -19.34
C THR A 109 46.69 23.97 -20.79
N GLY A 110 46.30 23.10 -21.73
CA GLY A 110 46.18 23.43 -23.15
C GLY A 110 44.73 23.44 -23.61
N GLU A 111 44.47 24.07 -24.75
CA GLU A 111 43.15 24.02 -25.39
C GLU A 111 42.81 22.59 -25.82
N PRO A 112 41.57 22.13 -25.61
CA PRO A 112 41.15 20.81 -26.06
C PRO A 112 41.12 20.75 -27.59
N SER A 113 41.55 19.62 -28.15
CA SER A 113 41.50 19.39 -29.60
C SER A 113 40.12 18.90 -30.05
N GLY A 114 39.75 19.23 -31.29
CA GLY A 114 38.45 18.86 -31.89
C GLY A 114 37.43 20.01 -31.92
N SER A 115 36.28 19.76 -32.55
CA SER A 115 35.16 20.72 -32.62
C SER A 115 34.17 20.52 -31.47
N GLY A 116 33.36 21.55 -31.17
CA GLY A 116 32.29 21.48 -30.15
C GLY A 116 32.71 21.96 -28.75
N TRP A 117 33.94 22.44 -28.58
CA TRP A 117 34.39 23.07 -27.33
C TRP A 117 34.06 24.57 -27.32
N GLN A 118 33.55 25.07 -26.19
CA GLN A 118 33.36 26.51 -25.95
C GLN A 118 34.26 26.97 -24.82
N ALA A 119 34.90 28.14 -25.00
CA ALA A 119 35.69 28.77 -23.96
C ALA A 119 34.77 29.39 -22.89
N VAL A 120 34.95 28.95 -21.65
CA VAL A 120 34.23 29.47 -20.49
C VAL A 120 35.00 30.65 -19.91
N THR A 121 34.37 31.84 -19.84
CA THR A 121 34.97 33.04 -19.26
C THR A 121 34.77 33.16 -17.76
N ALA A 122 33.75 32.49 -17.22
CA ALA A 122 33.59 32.33 -15.78
C ALA A 122 32.75 31.08 -15.47
N MET A 123 33.12 30.36 -14.42
CA MET A 123 32.35 29.24 -13.89
C MET A 123 31.82 29.60 -12.51
N PHE A 124 30.53 29.36 -12.31
CA PHE A 124 29.83 29.59 -11.06
C PHE A 124 29.27 28.26 -10.58
N MET A 125 29.20 28.09 -9.26
CA MET A 125 28.55 26.93 -8.66
C MET A 125 27.58 27.38 -7.56
N ARG A 126 26.46 26.68 -7.45
CA ARG A 126 25.55 26.83 -6.30
C ARG A 126 25.10 25.47 -5.80
N LYS A 127 24.80 25.40 -4.50
CA LYS A 127 24.14 24.24 -3.89
C LYS A 127 22.65 24.51 -3.81
N THR A 128 21.85 23.60 -4.34
CA THR A 128 20.38 23.72 -4.29
C THR A 128 19.85 23.33 -2.92
N SER A 129 18.58 23.67 -2.65
CA SER A 129 17.85 23.22 -1.44
C SER A 129 17.74 21.69 -1.33
N GLN A 130 17.89 20.97 -2.44
CA GLN A 130 17.93 19.51 -2.51
C GLN A 130 19.33 18.93 -2.27
N GLY A 131 20.34 19.76 -2.02
CA GLY A 131 21.72 19.34 -1.76
C GLY A 131 22.54 19.01 -3.01
N LYS A 132 21.99 19.23 -4.21
CA LYS A 132 22.70 19.05 -5.49
C LYS A 132 23.58 20.26 -5.79
N VAL A 133 24.64 20.05 -6.58
CA VAL A 133 25.50 21.11 -7.09
C VAL A 133 25.09 21.42 -8.52
N GLU A 134 24.82 22.68 -8.80
CA GLU A 134 24.62 23.19 -10.15
C GLU A 134 25.85 24.00 -10.58
N LEU A 135 26.27 23.81 -11.83
CA LEU A 135 27.36 24.54 -12.47
C LEU A 135 26.77 25.46 -13.53
N TYR A 136 27.20 26.72 -13.55
CA TYR A 136 26.85 27.68 -14.58
C TYR A 136 28.13 28.20 -15.24
N ALA A 137 28.26 27.96 -16.53
CA ALA A 137 29.37 28.44 -17.34
C ALA A 137 28.92 29.66 -18.13
N ARG A 138 29.61 30.79 -17.93
CA ARG A 138 29.47 31.98 -18.78
C ARG A 138 30.42 31.87 -19.96
N VAL A 139 29.91 32.04 -21.16
CA VAL A 139 30.65 32.07 -22.43
C VAL A 139 30.39 33.42 -23.11
N ASP A 140 31.33 33.91 -23.92
CA ASP A 140 31.19 35.23 -24.56
C ASP A 140 30.26 35.22 -25.78
N ALA A 141 30.27 34.12 -26.54
CA ALA A 141 29.41 33.90 -27.69
C ALA A 141 28.96 32.43 -27.72
N PRO A 142 27.74 32.09 -27.29
CA PRO A 142 27.26 30.71 -27.33
C PRO A 142 27.14 30.25 -28.79
N SER A 143 27.80 29.15 -29.15
CA SER A 143 27.64 28.51 -30.46
C SER A 143 26.41 27.63 -30.55
N ASP A 144 25.85 27.23 -29.40
CA ASP A 144 24.77 26.25 -29.28
C ASP A 144 23.81 26.65 -28.14
N THR A 145 22.54 26.29 -28.28
CA THR A 145 21.54 26.47 -27.22
C THR A 145 21.90 25.55 -26.05
N PRO A 146 21.88 26.05 -24.79
CA PRO A 146 22.01 25.18 -23.63
C PRO A 146 20.95 24.07 -23.67
N PRO A 147 21.27 22.85 -23.20
CA PRO A 147 20.26 21.82 -23.06
C PRO A 147 19.14 22.30 -22.13
N ASP A 148 17.90 21.86 -22.40
CA ASP A 148 16.78 22.13 -21.51
C ASP A 148 17.09 21.61 -20.10
N GLU A 149 16.68 22.37 -19.09
CA GLU A 149 16.83 21.94 -17.70
C GLU A 149 16.05 20.63 -17.50
N PRO A 150 16.66 19.57 -16.93
CA PRO A 150 15.93 18.35 -16.60
C PRO A 150 14.75 18.69 -15.69
N ALA A 151 13.58 18.10 -15.95
CA ALA A 151 12.43 18.29 -15.08
C ALA A 151 12.81 17.97 -13.63
N GLY A 152 12.41 18.83 -12.69
CA GLY A 152 12.66 18.61 -11.27
C GLY A 152 12.16 17.23 -10.85
N HIS A 153 12.91 16.53 -9.99
CA HIS A 153 12.45 15.23 -9.50
C HIS A 153 11.45 15.38 -8.38
N ALA A 154 10.41 14.55 -8.43
CA ALA A 154 9.55 14.34 -7.28
C ALA A 154 10.38 13.97 -6.04
N PRO A 155 10.10 14.56 -4.87
CA PRO A 155 10.70 14.11 -3.62
C PRO A 155 10.47 12.61 -3.39
N LYS A 156 11.43 11.95 -2.73
CA LYS A 156 11.32 10.51 -2.40
C LYS A 156 10.04 10.22 -1.61
N ALA A 157 9.40 9.11 -1.95
CA ALA A 157 8.22 8.64 -1.23
C ALA A 157 8.53 8.36 0.25
N VAL A 158 7.56 8.62 1.12
CA VAL A 158 7.70 8.44 2.57
C VAL A 158 6.65 7.47 3.08
N LYS A 159 7.03 6.57 3.98
CA LYS A 159 6.12 5.70 4.73
C LYS A 159 5.93 6.24 6.14
N VAL A 160 4.69 6.44 6.55
CA VAL A 160 4.31 6.94 7.87
C VAL A 160 3.49 5.89 8.60
N ALA A 161 4.07 5.29 9.62
CA ALA A 161 3.37 4.37 10.53
C ALA A 161 2.64 5.15 11.64
N PRO A 162 1.50 4.65 12.13
CA PRO A 162 0.82 5.24 13.27
C PRO A 162 1.68 5.16 14.54
N ASN A 163 1.53 6.13 15.43
CA ASN A 163 2.10 6.12 16.78
C ASN A 163 1.37 5.17 17.70
N ASP A 164 0.05 5.09 17.51
CA ASP A 164 -0.85 4.34 18.36
C ASP A 164 -2.09 3.92 17.56
N SER A 165 -2.78 2.89 18.04
CA SER A 165 -4.03 2.41 17.46
C SER A 165 -4.88 1.69 18.50
N GLY A 166 -6.20 1.76 18.39
CA GLY A 166 -7.09 1.12 19.36
C GLY A 166 -8.56 1.16 18.97
N SER A 167 -9.44 0.77 19.89
CA SER A 167 -10.89 0.88 19.74
C SER A 167 -11.53 1.61 20.92
N TRP A 168 -12.63 2.31 20.63
CA TRP A 168 -13.45 3.02 21.60
C TRP A 168 -14.89 2.54 21.57
N ARG A 169 -15.48 2.36 22.75
CA ARG A 169 -16.87 1.91 22.92
C ARG A 169 -17.45 2.50 24.18
N GLY A 170 -18.72 2.91 24.12
CA GLY A 170 -19.45 3.36 25.30
C GLY A 170 -18.82 4.56 26.00
N GLY A 171 -18.20 5.48 25.26
CA GLY A 171 -17.65 6.71 25.84
C GLY A 171 -16.16 6.68 26.18
N ARG A 172 -15.47 5.55 26.01
CA ARG A 172 -14.08 5.35 26.48
C ARG A 172 -13.27 4.40 25.58
N PRO A 173 -11.94 4.35 25.74
CA PRO A 173 -11.13 3.26 25.21
C PRO A 173 -11.70 1.90 25.63
N ASP A 174 -11.69 0.93 24.72
CA ASP A 174 -12.20 -0.42 24.96
C ASP A 174 -11.04 -1.38 25.24
N ASP A 175 -10.85 -1.71 26.52
CA ASP A 175 -9.79 -2.62 26.98
C ASP A 175 -9.88 -4.02 26.35
N TYR A 176 -11.07 -4.41 25.86
CA TYR A 176 -11.29 -5.70 25.19
C TYR A 176 -10.91 -5.70 23.70
N ALA A 177 -10.60 -4.54 23.12
CA ALA A 177 -10.29 -4.40 21.70
C ALA A 177 -9.13 -3.41 21.46
N SER A 178 -7.92 -3.83 21.80
CA SER A 178 -6.69 -3.06 21.59
C SER A 178 -6.31 -2.84 20.12
N THR A 179 -6.97 -3.52 19.18
CA THR A 179 -6.80 -3.28 17.74
C THR A 179 -8.01 -2.53 17.19
N PRO A 180 -7.84 -1.63 16.21
CA PRO A 180 -8.95 -0.95 15.56
C PRO A 180 -10.04 -1.92 15.09
N THR A 181 -11.23 -1.75 15.64
CA THR A 181 -12.39 -2.63 15.43
C THR A 181 -13.62 -1.79 15.12
N GLN A 182 -14.42 -2.23 14.15
CA GLN A 182 -15.71 -1.64 13.80
C GLN A 182 -16.86 -2.60 14.15
N GLY A 183 -18.05 -2.05 14.40
CA GLY A 183 -19.26 -2.84 14.66
C GLY A 183 -19.36 -3.39 16.10
N ASP A 184 -20.32 -4.29 16.30
CA ASP A 184 -20.59 -4.94 17.57
C ASP A 184 -20.92 -6.43 17.39
N TRP A 185 -20.06 -7.30 17.93
CA TRP A 185 -20.28 -8.75 17.93
C TRP A 185 -21.06 -9.24 19.15
N THR A 186 -20.95 -8.52 20.27
CA THR A 186 -21.34 -9.00 21.61
C THR A 186 -22.66 -8.39 22.10
N GLY A 187 -23.22 -7.41 21.39
CA GLY A 187 -24.37 -6.63 21.85
C GLY A 187 -24.01 -5.56 22.89
N GLY A 188 -22.71 -5.24 23.03
CA GLY A 188 -22.18 -4.29 24.00
C GLY A 188 -22.03 -2.86 23.47
N GLY A 189 -22.53 -2.59 22.26
CA GLY A 189 -22.40 -1.32 21.56
C GLY A 189 -21.30 -1.33 20.50
N ASN A 190 -21.48 -0.45 19.51
CA ASN A 190 -20.58 -0.35 18.36
C ASN A 190 -19.21 0.22 18.76
N ARG A 191 -18.16 -0.38 18.22
CA ARG A 191 -16.79 0.10 18.36
C ARG A 191 -16.42 1.09 17.27
N ARG A 192 -15.60 2.08 17.63
CA ARG A 192 -14.87 2.95 16.70
C ARG A 192 -13.38 2.64 16.83
N GLY A 193 -12.78 2.10 15.78
CA GLY A 193 -11.34 1.85 15.70
C GLY A 193 -10.60 3.07 15.17
N ALA A 194 -9.32 3.27 15.53
CA ALA A 194 -8.52 4.36 14.97
C ALA A 194 -7.01 4.10 14.96
N TRP A 195 -6.33 4.83 14.08
CA TRP A 195 -4.88 4.92 13.94
C TRP A 195 -4.45 6.39 14.07
N PHE A 196 -3.59 6.68 15.04
CA PHE A 196 -3.16 8.04 15.38
C PHE A 196 -1.74 8.29 14.89
N TYR A 197 -1.53 9.35 14.12
CA TYR A 197 -0.21 9.68 13.54
C TYR A 197 0.40 10.95 14.14
N GLY A 198 -0.35 11.67 14.99
CA GLY A 198 0.05 12.99 15.49
C GLY A 198 0.26 13.96 14.33
N SER A 199 1.39 14.64 14.32
CA SER A 199 1.79 15.55 13.24
C SER A 199 2.60 14.88 12.11
N LYS A 200 2.89 13.56 12.21
CA LYS A 200 3.84 12.90 11.30
C LYS A 200 3.47 13.02 9.82
N ILE A 201 2.19 12.93 9.48
CA ILE A 201 1.74 13.02 8.08
C ILE A 201 1.94 14.43 7.54
N ALA A 202 1.43 15.44 8.24
CA ALA A 202 1.60 16.85 7.85
C ALA A 202 3.08 17.25 7.79
N ALA A 203 3.88 16.84 8.76
CA ALA A 203 5.32 17.08 8.77
C ALA A 203 6.03 16.42 7.57
N ALA A 204 5.63 15.21 7.16
CA ALA A 204 6.18 14.55 5.98
C ALA A 204 5.83 15.29 4.67
N CYS A 205 4.69 15.98 4.64
CA CYS A 205 4.17 16.72 3.49
C CYS A 205 4.63 18.19 3.43
N ALA A 206 5.19 18.73 4.52
CA ALA A 206 5.57 20.13 4.61
C ALA A 206 6.53 20.53 3.46
N GLY A 207 6.16 21.58 2.73
CA GLY A 207 6.93 22.12 1.61
C GLY A 207 6.96 21.22 0.36
N LYS A 208 6.07 20.22 0.25
CA LYS A 208 6.00 19.31 -0.89
C LYS A 208 4.59 19.21 -1.45
N THR A 209 4.47 19.02 -2.75
CA THR A 209 3.19 18.75 -3.41
C THR A 209 2.90 17.26 -3.36
N VAL A 210 1.86 16.85 -2.64
CA VAL A 210 1.50 15.43 -2.51
C VAL A 210 0.74 14.97 -3.74
N ALA A 211 1.24 13.96 -4.45
CA ALA A 211 0.59 13.36 -5.62
C ALA A 211 -0.41 12.26 -5.22
N LYS A 212 0.01 11.34 -4.33
CA LYS A 212 -0.80 10.18 -3.93
C LYS A 212 -0.56 9.83 -2.47
N MET A 213 -1.60 9.35 -1.80
CA MET A 213 -1.48 8.67 -0.51
C MET A 213 -2.16 7.30 -0.62
N THR A 214 -1.43 6.24 -0.28
CA THR A 214 -1.99 4.89 -0.17
C THR A 214 -1.86 4.41 1.27
N VAL A 215 -2.82 3.63 1.74
CA VAL A 215 -2.81 3.06 3.08
C VAL A 215 -2.99 1.55 3.00
N ALA A 216 -2.18 0.82 3.78
CA ALA A 216 -2.18 -0.63 3.81
C ALA A 216 -2.80 -1.16 5.12
N PHE A 217 -3.72 -2.11 5.00
CA PHE A 217 -4.40 -2.76 6.11
C PHE A 217 -4.34 -4.28 5.99
N THR A 218 -4.51 -4.95 7.12
CA THR A 218 -4.75 -6.39 7.17
C THR A 218 -5.94 -6.65 8.07
N ARG A 219 -6.86 -7.50 7.61
CA ARG A 219 -7.98 -7.90 8.45
C ARG A 219 -7.54 -9.02 9.40
N ARG A 220 -7.78 -8.81 10.69
CA ARG A 220 -7.32 -9.71 11.75
C ARG A 220 -8.05 -11.06 11.69
N ARG A 221 -7.31 -12.15 11.98
CA ARG A 221 -7.90 -13.48 12.20
C ARG A 221 -8.63 -13.55 13.54
N GLY A 222 -9.68 -14.38 13.60
CA GLY A 222 -10.46 -14.59 14.82
C GLY A 222 -11.43 -13.45 15.17
N THR A 223 -11.72 -12.54 14.24
CA THR A 223 -12.65 -11.42 14.46
C THR A 223 -13.81 -11.44 13.48
N GLY A 224 -15.00 -11.76 14.01
CA GLY A 224 -16.23 -11.80 13.23
C GLY A 224 -16.31 -13.00 12.29
N VAL A 225 -17.08 -12.84 11.21
CA VAL A 225 -17.26 -13.87 10.18
C VAL A 225 -16.12 -13.84 9.16
N ASN A 226 -15.78 -14.99 8.58
CA ASN A 226 -14.61 -15.10 7.70
C ASN A 226 -14.76 -14.43 6.32
N ALA A 227 -15.99 -14.34 5.81
CA ALA A 227 -16.31 -13.71 4.53
C ALA A 227 -15.91 -12.23 4.49
N LYS A 228 -15.72 -11.67 3.29
CA LYS A 228 -15.35 -10.25 3.08
C LYS A 228 -16.23 -9.31 3.91
N ARG A 229 -15.60 -8.31 4.52
CA ARG A 229 -16.28 -7.19 5.20
C ARG A 229 -15.75 -5.88 4.67
N PRO A 230 -16.63 -4.93 4.29
CA PRO A 230 -16.21 -3.59 3.95
C PRO A 230 -15.60 -2.91 5.17
N MET A 231 -14.52 -2.18 4.93
CA MET A 231 -13.90 -1.32 5.93
C MET A 231 -14.43 0.10 5.75
N HIS A 232 -15.18 0.56 6.74
CA HIS A 232 -15.85 1.85 6.74
C HIS A 232 -14.93 2.91 7.31
N LEU A 233 -14.08 3.51 6.47
CA LEU A 233 -13.06 4.45 6.91
C LEU A 233 -13.65 5.84 7.19
N TYR A 234 -13.06 6.54 8.14
CA TYR A 234 -13.32 7.94 8.46
C TYR A 234 -11.99 8.65 8.72
N LEU A 235 -11.98 9.98 8.63
CA LEU A 235 -10.90 10.81 9.18
C LEU A 235 -11.16 11.13 10.66
N HIS A 236 -10.12 11.56 11.36
CA HIS A 236 -10.22 12.25 12.65
C HIS A 236 -9.08 13.27 12.81
N ASP A 237 -9.17 14.16 13.79
CA ASP A 237 -8.24 15.27 14.06
C ASP A 237 -7.39 15.11 15.34
N TYR A 238 -7.62 14.04 16.11
CA TYR A 238 -6.84 13.72 17.30
C TYR A 238 -5.34 13.57 17.04
N THR A 239 -4.52 14.20 17.88
CA THR A 239 -3.05 14.00 17.90
C THR A 239 -2.64 12.67 18.55
N SER A 240 -3.45 12.18 19.49
CA SER A 240 -3.22 10.98 20.29
C SER A 240 -4.55 10.36 20.70
N ALA A 241 -4.51 9.11 21.17
CA ALA A 241 -5.65 8.38 21.67
C ALA A 241 -6.44 9.19 22.73
N PRO A 242 -7.74 9.51 22.50
CA PRO A 242 -8.53 10.23 23.49
C PRO A 242 -8.92 9.33 24.66
N GLY A 243 -9.04 9.92 25.86
CA GLY A 243 -9.62 9.24 27.01
C GLY A 243 -11.15 9.07 26.93
N GLY A 244 -11.81 9.89 26.10
CA GLY A 244 -13.25 9.83 25.82
C GLY A 244 -13.57 9.13 24.50
N GLN A 245 -14.85 9.14 24.09
CA GLN A 245 -15.28 8.56 22.81
C GLN A 245 -14.53 9.21 21.64
N LEU A 246 -13.99 8.37 20.76
CA LEU A 246 -13.43 8.82 19.49
C LEU A 246 -14.51 9.51 18.63
N SER A 247 -14.30 10.77 18.26
CA SER A 247 -15.12 11.49 17.28
C SER A 247 -14.71 11.13 15.86
N LEU A 248 -15.70 10.98 14.97
CA LEU A 248 -15.48 10.70 13.56
C LEU A 248 -15.62 12.00 12.76
N GLY A 249 -14.69 12.24 11.85
CA GLY A 249 -14.75 13.33 10.87
C GLY A 249 -15.36 12.85 9.55
N SER A 250 -14.81 13.30 8.43
CA SER A 250 -15.27 12.93 7.08
C SER A 250 -15.28 11.42 6.86
N GLY A 251 -16.35 10.90 6.26
CA GLY A 251 -16.59 9.49 5.95
C GLY A 251 -18.08 9.11 6.06
N PRO A 252 -18.45 7.84 5.85
CA PRO A 252 -17.55 6.73 5.54
C PRO A 252 -17.04 6.76 4.10
N GLU A 253 -15.83 6.23 3.90
CA GLU A 253 -15.33 5.77 2.59
C GLU A 253 -15.11 4.26 2.65
N GLU A 254 -15.62 3.52 1.68
CA GLU A 254 -15.49 2.05 1.59
C GLU A 254 -14.44 1.65 0.55
N LEU A 255 -13.16 1.88 0.88
CA LEU A 255 -12.06 1.70 -0.08
C LEU A 255 -11.55 0.25 -0.17
N LEU A 256 -11.86 -0.59 0.83
CA LEU A 256 -11.41 -1.97 0.91
C LEU A 256 -12.52 -2.87 1.46
N SER A 257 -12.59 -4.09 0.93
CA SER A 257 -13.39 -5.16 1.48
C SER A 257 -12.54 -6.43 1.55
N LEU A 258 -12.26 -6.88 2.78
CA LEU A 258 -11.24 -7.89 3.05
C LEU A 258 -11.85 -9.09 3.76
N SER A 259 -11.50 -10.30 3.32
CA SER A 259 -11.74 -11.53 4.09
C SER A 259 -10.77 -11.64 5.26
N VAL A 260 -11.03 -12.55 6.20
CA VAL A 260 -10.15 -12.76 7.36
C VAL A 260 -8.72 -13.10 6.92
N GLY A 261 -7.72 -12.46 7.52
CA GLY A 261 -6.29 -12.66 7.19
C GLY A 261 -5.83 -11.95 5.92
N ALA A 262 -6.75 -11.44 5.10
CA ALA A 262 -6.42 -10.72 3.88
C ALA A 262 -5.71 -9.40 4.17
N LYS A 263 -4.74 -9.06 3.33
CA LYS A 263 -4.12 -7.74 3.27
C LYS A 263 -4.61 -6.98 2.04
N GLY A 264 -4.70 -5.66 2.15
CA GLY A 264 -5.06 -4.80 1.04
C GLY A 264 -4.51 -3.39 1.21
N SER A 265 -4.34 -2.70 0.09
CA SER A 265 -3.93 -1.30 0.05
C SER A 265 -4.97 -0.49 -0.71
N ALA A 266 -5.36 0.66 -0.19
CA ALA A 266 -6.27 1.60 -0.83
C ALA A 266 -5.61 2.93 -1.09
N THR A 267 -5.98 3.59 -2.20
CA THR A 267 -5.61 4.98 -2.47
C THR A 267 -6.64 5.89 -1.82
N LEU A 268 -6.18 6.86 -1.03
CA LEU A 268 -7.06 7.82 -0.35
C LEU A 268 -7.60 8.86 -1.37
N PRO A 269 -8.88 9.28 -1.26
CA PRO A 269 -9.43 10.36 -2.05
C PRO A 269 -8.61 11.65 -1.92
N ALA A 270 -8.62 12.47 -2.98
CA ALA A 270 -7.87 13.73 -3.01
C ALA A 270 -8.23 14.68 -1.85
N SER A 271 -9.52 14.74 -1.48
CA SER A 271 -10.00 15.53 -0.34
C SER A 271 -9.36 15.08 0.98
N TRP A 272 -9.27 13.78 1.22
CA TRP A 272 -8.65 13.20 2.41
C TRP A 272 -7.14 13.40 2.43
N ARG A 273 -6.49 13.18 1.29
CA ARG A 273 -5.06 13.48 1.11
C ARG A 273 -4.74 14.93 1.48
N ASN A 274 -5.54 15.88 1.02
CA ASN A 274 -5.35 17.30 1.33
C ASN A 274 -5.59 17.60 2.82
N ALA A 275 -6.59 16.99 3.44
CA ALA A 275 -6.87 17.17 4.87
C ALA A 275 -5.73 16.62 5.76
N LEU A 276 -5.19 15.45 5.41
CA LEU A 276 -4.07 14.83 6.12
C LEU A 276 -2.75 15.59 5.89
N ALA A 277 -2.49 16.06 4.66
CA ALA A 277 -1.29 16.82 4.32
C ALA A 277 -1.25 18.19 4.99
N SER A 278 -2.40 18.87 5.12
CA SER A 278 -2.52 20.16 5.82
C SER A 278 -2.57 20.01 7.35
N GLY A 279 -2.85 18.81 7.86
CA GLY A 279 -2.97 18.54 9.29
C GLY A 279 -4.33 18.91 9.91
N SER A 280 -5.33 19.24 9.09
CA SER A 280 -6.73 19.40 9.53
C SER A 280 -7.35 18.05 9.89
N ALA A 281 -6.90 16.97 9.25
CA ALA A 281 -7.03 15.61 9.73
C ALA A 281 -5.66 15.06 10.18
N ARG A 282 -5.66 14.20 11.18
CA ARG A 282 -4.45 13.66 11.84
C ARG A 282 -4.44 12.14 11.95
N GLY A 283 -5.47 11.48 11.43
CA GLY A 283 -5.47 10.03 11.33
C GLY A 283 -6.74 9.46 10.70
N LEU A 284 -6.84 8.14 10.81
CA LEU A 284 -7.87 7.32 10.19
C LEU A 284 -8.65 6.61 11.30
N ALA A 285 -9.95 6.47 11.10
CA ALA A 285 -10.84 5.74 11.96
C ALA A 285 -11.69 4.75 11.16
N ILE A 286 -12.27 3.76 11.84
CA ILE A 286 -13.26 2.84 11.28
C ILE A 286 -14.48 2.75 12.17
N TYR A 287 -15.65 2.67 11.56
CA TYR A 287 -16.91 2.51 12.28
C TYR A 287 -17.98 1.86 11.42
N ALA A 288 -18.66 0.88 12.00
CA ALA A 288 -19.82 0.24 11.43
C ALA A 288 -20.87 0.05 12.51
N ASN A 289 -22.13 -0.08 12.10
CA ASN A 289 -23.23 -0.35 13.02
C ASN A 289 -23.56 -1.85 13.04
N GLY A 290 -23.69 -2.41 14.24
CA GLY A 290 -24.17 -3.76 14.46
C GLY A 290 -23.17 -4.83 14.08
N ARG A 291 -23.69 -6.05 13.91
CA ARG A 291 -22.86 -7.25 13.75
C ARG A 291 -22.44 -7.52 12.31
N THR A 292 -23.17 -7.00 11.33
CA THR A 292 -23.01 -7.32 9.92
C THR A 292 -21.58 -7.09 9.45
N ASP A 293 -21.03 -5.90 9.72
CA ASP A 293 -19.68 -5.52 9.29
C ASP A 293 -18.68 -5.52 10.45
N TYR A 294 -18.92 -6.34 11.47
CA TYR A 294 -17.98 -6.49 12.58
C TYR A 294 -16.65 -7.09 12.10
N ALA A 295 -15.57 -6.33 12.26
CA ALA A 295 -14.22 -6.72 11.89
C ALA A 295 -13.17 -5.90 12.65
N ALA A 296 -12.00 -6.51 12.89
CA ALA A 296 -10.83 -5.81 13.39
C ALA A 296 -9.71 -5.81 12.34
N PHE A 297 -8.90 -4.76 12.36
CA PHE A 297 -7.86 -4.52 11.37
C PHE A 297 -6.54 -4.12 12.04
N THR A 298 -5.44 -4.43 11.39
CA THR A 298 -4.08 -3.98 11.73
C THR A 298 -3.46 -3.27 10.52
N GLY A 299 -2.26 -2.70 10.70
CA GLY A 299 -1.60 -1.89 9.68
C GLY A 299 -1.87 -0.41 9.89
N GLY A 300 -2.33 0.28 8.85
CA GLY A 300 -2.50 1.73 8.84
C GLY A 300 -1.23 2.48 8.40
N THR A 301 -0.23 1.83 7.83
CA THR A 301 0.92 2.57 7.28
C THR A 301 0.50 3.33 6.02
N ILE A 302 0.71 4.64 6.01
CA ILE A 302 0.44 5.50 4.85
C ILE A 302 1.73 5.67 4.04
N THR A 303 1.68 5.37 2.75
CA THR A 303 2.74 5.69 1.78
C THR A 303 2.34 6.96 1.04
N ILE A 304 3.22 7.95 1.06
CA ILE A 304 3.03 9.28 0.46
C ILE A 304 3.98 9.40 -0.72
N THR A 305 3.46 9.68 -1.91
CA THR A 305 4.26 10.05 -3.08
C THR A 305 4.03 11.51 -3.42
N PHE A 306 5.07 12.17 -3.93
CA PHE A 306 5.07 13.59 -4.23
C PHE A 306 5.12 13.81 -5.75
N SER A 307 4.70 14.98 -6.21
CA SER A 307 4.99 15.42 -7.58
C SER A 307 6.34 16.14 -7.61
N ALA A 308 6.91 16.21 -8.81
CA ALA A 308 7.94 17.19 -9.16
C ALA A 308 7.46 18.62 -8.86
#